data_AF-A0A520BUI1-F1
#
_entry.id   AF-A0A520BUI1-F1
#
_cell.length_a   1.000
_cell.length_b   1.000
_cell.length_c   1.000
_cell.angle_alpha   90.00
_cell.angle_beta   90.00
_cell.angle_gamma   90.00
#
_symmetry.space_group_name_H-M   'P 1'
#
loop_
_entity.id
_entity.type
_entity.pdbx_description
1 polymer ?
#
loop_
_entity_poly.entity_id
_entity_poly.type
_entity_poly.pdbx_seq_one_letter_code
_entity_poly.pdbx_strand_id
1 'polypeptide(L)'
;MVQSDPSCPDIAAAHAVVIDAFYFFFRRHIDEKQNFNFGKIDEKQFEWLKQKLSEISKDHFICLVSHIPILSICSGLFFNKTEVNGDLIIKRNLMHSDFFELKKLFNEYTNIKTCLSGHIHLQDEVHYHNISYFCNGAISGNWWKGSFQEFDPAYAIFEFYEDGTFKREMKNFG
;
A
#
# COMPACT_ATOMS: atom_id res chain seq x y z
N MET A 1 -1.15 12.32 -9.98
CA MET A 1 -1.90 11.93 -11.19
C MET A 1 -0.96 11.11 -12.07
N VAL A 2 -1.12 9.80 -12.11
CA VAL A 2 -0.47 8.97 -13.13
C VAL A 2 -1.47 8.88 -14.27
N GLN A 3 -1.21 9.58 -15.37
CA GLN A 3 -1.89 9.31 -16.64
C GLN A 3 -1.23 8.07 -17.25
N SER A 4 -2.05 7.09 -17.64
CA SER A 4 -1.59 5.96 -18.44
C SER A 4 -1.13 6.46 -19.82
N ASP A 5 0.06 6.04 -20.23
CA ASP A 5 0.60 6.27 -21.57
C ASP A 5 -0.19 5.43 -22.60
N PRO A 6 -0.88 6.06 -23.57
CA PRO A 6 -1.69 5.35 -24.57
C PRO A 6 -0.86 4.54 -25.59
N SER A 7 0.47 4.60 -25.53
CA SER A 7 1.38 3.79 -26.38
C SER A 7 1.89 2.52 -25.70
N CYS A 8 1.62 2.34 -24.40
CA CYS A 8 1.88 1.09 -23.72
C CYS A 8 0.78 0.10 -24.11
N PRO A 9 1.10 -1.09 -24.66
CA PRO A 9 0.08 -2.13 -24.84
C PRO A 9 -0.60 -2.32 -23.49
N ASP A 10 -1.93 -2.31 -23.48
CA ASP A 10 -2.73 -2.48 -22.28
C ASP A 10 -2.06 -3.53 -21.39
N ILE A 11 -1.83 -3.21 -20.11
CA ILE A 11 -1.58 -4.23 -19.10
C ILE A 11 -2.90 -4.99 -19.01
N ALA A 12 -3.18 -5.85 -19.99
CA ALA A 12 -4.49 -6.46 -20.26
C ALA A 12 -4.96 -7.35 -19.09
N ALA A 13 -4.07 -7.62 -18.14
CA ALA A 13 -4.33 -8.43 -16.96
C ALA A 13 -4.77 -7.64 -15.72
N ALA A 14 -4.44 -6.34 -15.58
CA ALA A 14 -4.73 -5.60 -14.33
C ALA A 14 -4.89 -4.09 -14.51
N HIS A 15 -5.99 -3.54 -14.00
CA HIS A 15 -6.19 -2.11 -13.81
C HIS A 15 -5.51 -1.67 -12.49
N ALA A 16 -4.51 -0.79 -12.60
CA ALA A 16 -3.87 -0.20 -11.43
C ALA A 16 -4.62 1.05 -10.96
N VAL A 17 -5.07 1.07 -9.70
CA VAL A 17 -5.61 2.27 -9.04
C VAL A 17 -4.61 2.71 -8.00
N VAL A 18 -4.01 3.88 -8.23
CA VAL A 18 -3.05 4.48 -7.30
C VAL A 18 -3.81 5.35 -6.29
N ILE A 19 -3.77 4.93 -5.04
CA ILE A 19 -4.29 5.66 -3.88
C ILE A 19 -3.10 6.41 -3.28
N ASP A 20 -3.01 7.71 -3.59
CA ASP A 20 -1.98 8.55 -3.00
C ASP A 20 -2.33 8.86 -1.53
N ALA A 21 -1.62 8.21 -0.63
CA ALA A 21 -1.77 8.36 0.82
C ALA A 21 -0.81 9.37 1.44
N PHE A 22 -0.11 10.17 0.62
CA PHE A 22 0.79 11.19 1.13
C PHE A 22 0.06 12.51 1.40
N TYR A 23 -0.16 12.82 2.68
CA TYR A 23 -0.23 14.20 3.11
C TYR A 23 1.18 14.80 3.15
N PHE A 24 1.74 15.16 1.98
CA PHE A 24 2.77 16.19 1.89
C PHE A 24 2.08 17.52 1.58
N PHE A 25 1.89 18.35 2.59
CA PHE A 25 1.48 19.73 2.40
C PHE A 25 2.62 20.50 1.71
N PHE A 26 2.63 20.58 0.38
CA PHE A 26 3.08 21.80 -0.29
C PHE A 26 1.98 22.86 -0.19
N ARG A 27 1.61 23.21 1.04
CA ARG A 27 1.01 24.51 1.35
C ARG A 27 1.61 24.94 2.68
N ARG A 28 2.44 25.96 2.59
CA ARG A 28 3.04 26.66 3.72
C ARG A 28 1.93 27.38 4.49
N HIS A 29 1.18 26.64 5.31
CA HIS A 29 0.40 27.18 6.40
C HIS A 29 0.55 26.22 7.57
N ILE A 30 1.54 26.56 8.38
CA ILE A 30 1.77 26.00 9.71
C ILE A 30 0.50 26.32 10.51
N ASP A 31 -0.26 25.29 10.87
CA ASP A 31 -1.16 25.35 12.02
C ASP A 31 -0.38 24.76 13.20
N GLU A 32 0.05 25.60 14.12
CA GLU A 32 1.09 25.36 15.13
C GLU A 32 0.72 24.31 16.22
N LYS A 33 -0.28 23.44 16.01
CA LYS A 33 -0.78 22.53 17.06
C LYS A 33 -1.11 21.09 16.67
N GLN A 34 -0.80 20.62 15.46
CA GLN A 34 -1.02 19.22 15.10
C GLN A 34 0.25 18.64 14.47
N ASN A 35 0.95 17.75 15.19
CA ASN A 35 2.08 17.01 14.63
C ASN A 35 1.57 16.04 13.54
N PHE A 36 1.69 16.47 12.29
CA PHE A 36 1.42 15.72 11.06
C PHE A 36 2.35 14.52 10.93
N ASN A 37 1.80 13.36 10.50
CA ASN A 37 2.44 12.26 9.75
C ASN A 37 1.66 10.94 9.97
N PHE A 38 0.44 10.81 9.44
CA PHE A 38 -0.25 9.52 9.41
C PHE A 38 -0.94 9.31 8.07
N GLY A 39 -1.02 8.05 7.64
CA GLY A 39 -1.68 7.70 6.38
C GLY A 39 -3.19 7.76 6.54
N LYS A 40 -3.83 8.54 5.68
CA LYS A 40 -5.29 8.61 5.54
C LYS A 40 -5.61 9.28 4.21
N ILE A 41 -6.69 8.87 3.56
CA ILE A 41 -7.27 9.65 2.47
C ILE A 41 -8.43 10.51 2.96
N ASP A 42 -8.58 11.70 2.39
CA ASP A 42 -9.70 12.57 2.72
C ASP A 42 -11.02 12.09 2.10
N GLU A 43 -12.11 12.73 2.50
CA GLU A 43 -13.46 12.40 2.01
C GLU A 43 -13.56 12.52 0.49
N LYS A 44 -12.92 13.53 -0.13
CA LYS A 44 -12.97 13.71 -1.59
C LYS A 44 -12.22 12.59 -2.31
N GLN A 45 -11.07 12.18 -1.78
CA GLN A 45 -10.31 11.05 -2.28
C GLN A 45 -11.07 9.73 -2.08
N PHE A 46 -11.76 9.55 -0.96
CA PHE A 46 -12.56 8.36 -0.69
C PHE A 46 -13.78 8.26 -1.63
N GLU A 47 -14.50 9.36 -1.85
CA GLU A 47 -15.60 9.40 -2.83
C GLU A 47 -15.11 9.19 -4.26
N TRP A 48 -13.98 9.80 -4.64
CA TRP A 48 -13.33 9.51 -5.92
C TRP A 48 -12.96 8.03 -6.07
N LEU A 49 -12.44 7.41 -5.01
CA LEU A 49 -12.06 5.99 -5.02
C LEU A 49 -13.28 5.10 -5.22
N LYS A 50 -14.39 5.36 -4.50
CA LYS A 50 -15.66 4.65 -4.70
C LYS A 50 -16.15 4.75 -6.13
N GLN A 51 -16.19 5.97 -6.67
CA GLN A 51 -16.61 6.21 -8.04
C GLN A 51 -15.70 5.45 -9.01
N LYS A 52 -14.38 5.56 -8.83
CA LYS A 52 -13.42 4.94 -9.73
C LYS A 52 -13.53 3.42 -9.73
N LEU A 53 -13.69 2.80 -8.56
CA LEU A 53 -13.90 1.36 -8.46
C LEU A 53 -15.22 0.92 -9.12
N SER A 54 -16.28 1.73 -9.03
CA SER A 54 -17.58 1.44 -9.65
C SER A 54 -17.56 1.50 -11.19
N GLU A 55 -16.62 2.24 -11.78
CA GLU A 55 -16.45 2.35 -13.23
C GLU A 55 -15.69 1.16 -13.83
N ILE A 56 -14.97 0.38 -13.01
CA ILE A 56 -14.18 -0.76 -13.48
C ILE A 56 -15.10 -1.97 -13.59
N SER A 57 -15.11 -2.57 -14.79
CA SER A 57 -15.91 -3.77 -15.03
C SER A 57 -15.42 -4.95 -14.19
N LYS A 58 -16.35 -5.82 -13.77
CA LYS A 58 -16.09 -6.94 -12.86
C LYS A 58 -15.19 -8.03 -13.45
N ASP A 59 -15.05 -8.07 -14.76
CA ASP A 59 -14.17 -8.95 -15.52
C ASP A 59 -12.71 -8.46 -15.54
N HIS A 60 -12.43 -7.24 -15.08
CA HIS A 60 -11.08 -6.72 -14.97
C HIS A 60 -10.57 -6.80 -13.54
N PHE A 61 -9.38 -7.37 -13.36
CA PHE A 61 -8.74 -7.44 -12.05
C PHE A 61 -8.09 -6.11 -11.66
N ILE A 62 -8.10 -5.82 -10.36
CA ILE A 62 -7.67 -4.54 -9.80
C ILE A 62 -6.46 -4.77 -8.88
N CYS A 63 -5.42 -3.97 -9.13
CA CYS A 63 -4.27 -3.79 -8.27
C CYS A 63 -4.34 -2.39 -7.64
N LEU A 64 -4.47 -2.33 -6.33
CA LEU A 64 -4.39 -1.08 -5.57
C LEU A 64 -2.94 -0.78 -5.22
N VAL A 65 -2.53 0.48 -5.27
CA VAL A 65 -1.17 0.90 -4.86
C VAL A 65 -1.29 2.05 -3.87
N SER A 66 -0.70 1.90 -2.69
CA SER A 66 -0.56 2.97 -1.69
C SER A 66 0.84 2.96 -1.11
N HIS A 67 1.44 4.11 -0.82
CA HIS A 67 2.75 4.12 -0.20
C HIS A 67 2.73 3.51 1.22
N ILE A 68 1.82 3.99 2.06
CA ILE A 68 1.63 3.48 3.43
C ILE A 68 0.77 2.22 3.32
N PRO A 69 1.12 1.12 4.00
CA PRO A 69 0.33 -0.10 3.93
C PRO A 69 -1.09 0.12 4.47
N ILE A 70 -2.06 -0.51 3.81
CA ILE A 70 -3.45 -0.55 4.28
C ILE A 70 -3.60 -1.63 5.35
N LEU A 71 -3.04 -2.82 5.10
CA LEU A 71 -2.87 -3.89 6.07
C LEU A 71 -1.42 -4.40 5.97
N SER A 72 -0.72 -4.45 7.09
CA SER A 72 0.64 -4.98 7.19
C SER A 72 0.92 -5.40 8.63
N ILE A 73 1.48 -6.60 8.82
CA ILE A 73 1.95 -7.04 10.13
C ILE A 73 3.26 -6.34 10.49
N CYS A 74 4.10 -6.05 9.50
CA CYS A 74 5.35 -5.30 9.69
C CYS A 74 5.13 -3.91 10.29
N SER A 75 3.96 -3.28 10.09
CA SER A 75 3.60 -2.03 10.78
C SER A 75 3.58 -2.15 12.32
N GLY A 76 3.29 -3.34 12.87
CA GLY A 76 3.40 -3.61 14.31
C GLY A 76 4.81 -4.03 14.73
N LEU A 77 5.55 -4.70 13.85
CA LEU A 77 6.91 -5.18 14.13
C LEU A 77 7.98 -4.08 14.04
N PHE A 78 7.72 -3.00 13.31
CA PHE A 78 8.68 -1.95 12.98
C PHE A 78 9.51 -1.45 14.16
N PHE A 79 8.90 -1.22 15.32
CA PHE A 79 9.59 -0.71 16.51
C PHE A 79 10.13 -1.79 17.44
N ASN A 80 9.86 -3.07 17.16
CA ASN A 80 10.18 -4.21 18.02
C ASN A 80 9.76 -3.98 19.49
N LYS A 81 8.51 -3.52 19.69
CA LYS A 81 7.95 -3.14 20.99
C LYS A 81 6.49 -3.53 21.11
N THR A 82 6.10 -3.91 22.31
CA THR A 82 4.71 -4.12 22.74
C THR A 82 4.34 -3.12 23.84
N GLU A 83 3.05 -3.03 24.17
CA GLU A 83 2.63 -2.43 25.44
C GLU A 83 3.14 -3.27 26.64
N VAL A 84 3.06 -2.70 27.85
CA VAL A 84 3.44 -3.37 29.10
C VAL A 84 2.67 -4.68 29.32
N ASN A 85 1.43 -4.77 28.85
CA ASN A 85 0.59 -5.96 28.94
C ASN A 85 0.87 -7.00 27.84
N GLY A 86 1.82 -6.75 26.93
CA GLY A 86 2.18 -7.64 25.82
C GLY A 86 1.41 -7.39 24.52
N ASP A 87 0.50 -6.42 24.48
CA ASP A 87 -0.26 -6.12 23.26
C ASP A 87 0.64 -5.53 22.17
N LEU A 88 0.45 -5.99 20.93
CA LEU A 88 1.12 -5.41 19.76
C LEU A 88 0.51 -4.05 19.43
N ILE A 89 1.36 -3.02 19.29
CA ILE A 89 0.92 -1.66 18.94
C ILE A 89 1.27 -1.36 17.49
N ILE A 90 0.27 -0.99 16.71
CA ILE A 90 0.50 -0.39 15.38
C ILE A 90 0.39 1.13 15.53
N LYS A 91 1.49 1.84 15.25
CA LYS A 91 1.49 3.31 15.30
C LYS A 91 0.79 3.88 14.05
N ARG A 92 0.03 4.96 14.23
CA ARG A 92 -0.75 5.63 13.16
C ARG A 92 0.08 6.07 11.96
N ASN A 93 1.38 6.28 12.13
CA ASN A 93 2.28 6.69 11.06
C ASN A 93 2.81 5.51 10.25
N LEU A 94 2.52 4.25 10.62
CA LEU A 94 3.03 3.05 9.97
C LEU A 94 1.96 2.26 9.20
N MET A 95 0.70 2.60 9.32
CA MET A 95 -0.39 1.98 8.57
C MET A 95 -1.47 3.03 8.35
N HIS A 96 -2.26 2.89 7.29
CA HIS A 96 -3.44 3.72 7.10
C HIS A 96 -4.28 3.73 8.39
N SER A 97 -4.73 4.91 8.81
CA SER A 97 -5.58 5.08 9.99
C SER A 97 -7.06 4.81 9.68
N ASP A 98 -7.43 4.89 8.40
CA ASP A 98 -8.73 4.60 7.79
C ASP A 98 -8.82 3.17 7.20
N PHE A 99 -7.89 2.29 7.58
CA PHE A 99 -7.81 0.92 7.08
C PHE A 99 -9.11 0.11 7.23
N PHE A 100 -9.91 0.35 8.27
CA PHE A 100 -11.21 -0.30 8.42
C PHE A 100 -12.24 0.14 7.36
N GLU A 101 -12.26 1.42 7.01
CA GLU A 101 -13.16 1.97 5.98
C GLU A 101 -12.74 1.47 4.59
N LEU A 102 -11.43 1.52 4.30
CA LEU A 102 -10.84 0.99 3.07
C LEU A 102 -11.09 -0.52 2.93
N LYS A 103 -10.82 -1.31 3.98
CA LYS A 103 -11.11 -2.74 4.03
C LYS A 103 -12.58 -3.03 3.79
N LYS A 104 -13.49 -2.26 4.39
CA LYS A 104 -14.93 -2.44 4.19
C LYS A 104 -15.29 -2.20 2.73
N LEU A 105 -14.83 -1.11 2.13
CA LEU A 105 -15.05 -0.80 0.72
C LEU A 105 -14.49 -1.89 -0.19
N PHE A 106 -13.24 -2.33 0.02
CA PHE A 106 -12.61 -3.31 -0.87
C PHE A 106 -13.28 -4.67 -0.83
N ASN A 107 -13.85 -5.06 0.32
CA ASN A 107 -14.62 -6.29 0.44
C ASN A 107 -15.90 -6.32 -0.41
N GLU A 108 -16.34 -5.19 -0.97
CA GLU A 108 -17.46 -5.11 -1.91
C GLU A 108 -17.08 -5.53 -3.35
N TYR A 109 -15.77 -5.66 -3.64
CA TYR A 109 -15.25 -5.91 -4.99
C TYR A 109 -14.44 -7.22 -5.04
N THR A 110 -14.97 -8.23 -5.75
CA THR A 110 -14.32 -9.55 -5.88
C THR A 110 -13.14 -9.57 -6.87
N ASN A 111 -13.03 -8.53 -7.69
CA ASN A 111 -12.00 -8.35 -8.69
C ASN A 111 -10.78 -7.56 -8.18
N ILE A 112 -10.80 -7.05 -6.94
CA ILE A 112 -9.57 -6.57 -6.28
C ILE A 112 -8.73 -7.78 -5.88
N LYS A 113 -7.50 -7.87 -6.38
CA LYS A 113 -6.60 -9.00 -6.13
C LYS A 113 -5.42 -8.62 -5.25
N THR A 114 -4.87 -7.43 -5.44
CA THR A 114 -3.66 -7.01 -4.75
C THR A 114 -3.73 -5.59 -4.21
N CYS A 115 -3.06 -5.35 -3.08
CA CYS A 115 -2.72 -4.03 -2.57
C CYS A 115 -1.20 -3.94 -2.38
N LEU A 116 -0.53 -3.10 -3.15
CA LEU A 116 0.91 -2.92 -3.10
C LEU A 116 1.29 -1.71 -2.26
N SER A 117 2.29 -1.86 -1.42
CA SER A 117 2.80 -0.80 -0.57
C SER A 117 4.29 -0.90 -0.25
N GLY A 118 4.79 0.12 0.44
CA GLY A 118 6.15 0.24 0.94
C GLY A 118 6.14 0.85 2.34
N HIS A 119 6.88 1.94 2.52
CA HIS A 119 6.94 2.76 3.76
C HIS A 119 7.65 2.11 4.96
N ILE A 120 7.42 0.82 5.22
CA ILE A 120 7.94 0.15 6.43
C ILE A 120 9.39 -0.29 6.29
N HIS A 121 9.90 -0.40 5.05
CA HIS A 121 11.23 -0.92 4.71
C HIS A 121 11.46 -2.39 5.11
N LEU A 122 10.43 -3.06 5.65
CA LEU A 122 10.35 -4.51 5.86
C LEU A 122 9.49 -5.14 4.76
N GLN A 123 9.52 -6.46 4.64
CA GLN A 123 8.74 -7.17 3.64
C GLN A 123 7.70 -8.08 4.30
N ASP A 124 6.43 -7.91 3.93
CA ASP A 124 5.37 -8.85 4.31
C ASP A 124 4.41 -9.14 3.16
N GLU A 125 3.63 -10.19 3.35
CA GLU A 125 2.52 -10.59 2.50
C GLU A 125 1.39 -11.11 3.39
N VAL A 126 0.25 -10.45 3.30
CA VAL A 126 -0.93 -10.76 4.08
C VAL A 126 -2.07 -11.07 3.12
N HIS A 127 -2.61 -12.27 3.17
CA HIS A 127 -3.84 -12.61 2.44
C HIS A 127 -5.05 -12.51 3.37
N TYR A 128 -6.00 -11.64 3.02
CA TYR A 128 -7.22 -11.41 3.80
C TYR A 128 -8.46 -11.35 2.90
N HIS A 129 -9.42 -12.26 3.13
CA HIS A 129 -10.74 -12.27 2.49
C HIS A 129 -10.73 -12.12 0.94
N ASN A 130 -9.73 -12.68 0.26
CA ASN A 130 -9.49 -12.68 -1.20
C ASN A 130 -8.60 -11.57 -1.76
N ILE A 131 -8.01 -10.72 -0.91
CA ILE A 131 -7.06 -9.68 -1.33
C ILE A 131 -5.70 -9.98 -0.70
N SER A 132 -4.64 -9.94 -1.52
CA SER A 132 -3.26 -10.00 -1.05
C SER A 132 -2.66 -8.61 -0.86
N TYR A 133 -2.20 -8.31 0.35
CA TYR A 133 -1.57 -7.05 0.73
C TYR A 133 -0.06 -7.26 0.84
N PHE A 134 0.71 -6.38 0.23
CA PHE A 134 2.17 -6.50 0.13
C PHE A 134 2.85 -5.22 0.65
N CYS A 135 3.73 -5.36 1.64
CA CYS A 135 4.78 -4.37 1.91
C CYS A 135 6.07 -4.89 1.29
N ASN A 136 6.69 -4.11 0.39
CA ASN A 136 7.74 -4.60 -0.51
C ASN A 136 9.16 -4.16 -0.14
N GLY A 137 9.42 -3.83 1.12
CA GLY A 137 10.74 -3.35 1.54
C GLY A 137 11.12 -2.00 0.92
N ALA A 138 12.42 -1.75 0.77
CA ALA A 138 12.93 -0.52 0.17
C ALA A 138 14.28 -0.76 -0.54
N ILE A 139 14.46 -0.11 -1.69
CA ILE A 139 15.75 -0.08 -2.40
C ILE A 139 16.83 0.59 -1.56
N SER A 140 16.45 1.52 -0.68
CA SER A 140 17.40 2.16 0.22
C SER A 140 17.71 1.32 1.47
N GLY A 141 17.05 0.18 1.71
CA GLY A 141 17.18 -0.59 2.95
C GLY A 141 17.06 0.32 4.17
N ASN A 142 18.08 0.38 5.02
CA ASN A 142 18.16 1.30 6.17
C ASN A 142 18.69 2.69 5.78
N TRP A 143 18.01 3.38 4.85
CA TRP A 143 18.43 4.70 4.34
C TRP A 143 19.89 4.71 3.84
N TRP A 144 20.18 3.77 2.95
CA TRP A 144 21.46 3.51 2.28
C TRP A 144 22.56 2.99 3.21
N LYS A 145 22.20 2.48 4.39
CA LYS A 145 23.13 1.87 5.38
C LYS A 145 23.13 0.33 5.34
N GLY A 146 22.68 -0.26 4.24
CA GLY A 146 22.51 -1.72 4.09
C GLY A 146 21.14 -2.18 4.57
N SER A 147 21.07 -3.39 5.11
CA SER A 147 19.83 -4.05 5.51
C SER A 147 19.09 -3.27 6.62
N PHE A 148 17.76 -3.23 6.53
CA PHE A 148 16.89 -2.74 7.60
C PHE A 148 16.26 -3.94 8.30
N GLN A 149 16.67 -4.16 9.55
CA GLN A 149 16.36 -5.39 10.28
C GLN A 149 16.77 -6.62 9.46
N GLU A 150 15.88 -7.57 9.23
CA GLU A 150 16.15 -8.81 8.50
C GLU A 150 16.12 -8.67 6.97
N PHE A 151 15.88 -7.47 6.43
CA PHE A 151 15.66 -7.27 5.00
C PHE A 151 16.76 -6.44 4.34
N ASP A 152 17.40 -7.04 3.34
CA ASP A 152 18.35 -6.35 2.46
C ASP A 152 17.66 -5.28 1.61
N PRO A 153 18.42 -4.28 1.11
CA PRO A 153 17.94 -3.39 0.08
C PRO A 153 17.38 -4.19 -1.11
N ALA A 154 16.12 -3.95 -1.47
CA ALA A 154 15.43 -4.76 -2.46
C ALA A 154 14.27 -4.00 -3.14
N TYR A 155 13.80 -4.53 -4.26
CA TYR A 155 12.56 -4.12 -4.94
C TYR A 155 11.74 -5.34 -5.35
N ALA A 156 10.43 -5.15 -5.51
CA ALA A 156 9.54 -6.21 -5.97
C ALA A 156 9.25 -6.08 -7.47
N ILE A 157 9.21 -7.22 -8.16
CA ILE A 157 8.66 -7.37 -9.50
C ILE A 157 7.34 -8.11 -9.38
N PHE A 158 6.29 -7.55 -9.97
CA PHE A 158 4.96 -8.16 -10.03
C PHE A 158 4.62 -8.53 -11.48
N GLU A 159 4.19 -9.78 -11.65
CA GLU A 159 3.62 -10.29 -12.90
C GLU A 159 2.13 -10.51 -12.65
N PHE A 160 1.27 -9.93 -13.50
CA PHE A 160 -0.19 -10.09 -13.43
C PHE A 160 -0.68 -10.84 -14.66
N TYR A 161 -1.62 -11.77 -14.47
CA TYR A 161 -2.12 -12.64 -15.54
C TYR A 161 -3.62 -12.42 -15.80
N GLU A 162 -4.08 -12.78 -17.00
CA GLU A 162 -5.47 -12.55 -17.46
C GLU A 162 -6.53 -13.32 -16.64
N ASP A 163 -6.13 -14.37 -15.91
CA ASP A 163 -7.01 -15.13 -15.02
C ASP A 163 -7.09 -14.54 -13.60
N GLY A 164 -6.40 -13.42 -13.35
CA GLY A 164 -6.37 -12.72 -12.08
C GLY A 164 -5.39 -13.31 -11.07
N THR A 165 -4.63 -14.33 -11.46
CA THR A 165 -3.45 -14.75 -10.71
C THR A 165 -2.34 -13.71 -10.88
N PHE A 166 -1.41 -13.72 -9.94
CA PHE A 166 -0.26 -12.84 -9.96
C PHE A 166 0.92 -13.55 -9.30
N LYS A 167 2.12 -13.03 -9.55
CA LYS A 167 3.35 -13.50 -8.93
C LYS A 167 4.16 -12.29 -8.48
N ARG A 168 4.69 -12.38 -7.26
CA ARG A 168 5.66 -11.42 -6.71
C ARG A 168 7.03 -12.08 -6.65
N GLU A 169 8.05 -11.38 -7.13
CA GLU A 169 9.46 -11.74 -6.92
C GLU A 169 10.20 -10.57 -6.27
N MET A 170 10.89 -10.83 -5.15
CA MET A 170 11.79 -9.85 -4.53
C MET A 170 13.18 -9.96 -5.16
N LYS A 171 13.74 -8.82 -5.58
CA LYS A 171 15.10 -8.70 -6.12
C LYS A 171 15.94 -7.85 -5.17
N ASN A 172 17.01 -8.44 -4.65
CA ASN A 172 18.00 -7.71 -3.87
C ASN A 172 18.74 -6.71 -4.77
N PHE A 173 19.02 -5.54 -4.22
CA PHE A 173 19.74 -4.44 -4.85
C PHE A 173 21.07 -4.24 -4.12
N GLY A 174 22.16 -4.67 -4.73
CA GLY A 174 23.50 -4.62 -4.13
C GLY A 174 24.34 -5.82 -4.51
#